data_AF-A0A813GQM1-F1
#
_entry.id   AF-A0A813GQM1-F1
#
_cell.length_a   1.000
_cell.length_b   1.000
_cell.length_c   1.000
_cell.angle_alpha   90.00
_cell.angle_beta   90.00
_cell.angle_gamma   90.00
#
_symmetry.space_group_name_H-M   'P 1'
#
loop_
_entity.id
_entity.type
_entity.pdbx_description
1 polymer ?
#
loop_
_entity_poly.entity_id
_entity_poly.type
_entity_poly.pdbx_seq_one_letter_code
_entity_poly.pdbx_strand_id
1 'polypeptide(L)'
;AMHLIVNGRAPPGIRNLEAPDIEALDEYIQRCKLGPFRPSLAMALAQEVANAASAEERACAAQELDQLRSATRSELCKLKHIQDNRFAKMQAKALSSCPAPTKMELSSCPAPTNKQPQARGGLPKEGATLVFFHPGSIPSSVPPESYHAKMWPDSNDIQVIGMLHL
;
A
#
# COMPACT_ATOMS: atom_id res chain seq x y z
N ALA A 1 0.06 -1.52 9.21
CA ALA A 1 -0.02 -0.69 10.42
C ALA A 1 0.05 0.81 10.13
N MET A 2 1.14 1.37 9.62
CA MET A 2 1.24 2.85 9.43
C MET A 2 0.16 3.45 8.51
N HIS A 3 -0.28 2.74 7.46
CA HIS A 3 -1.43 3.18 6.64
C HIS A 3 -2.73 3.31 7.45
N LEU A 4 -2.93 2.47 8.47
CA LEU A 4 -4.10 2.55 9.35
C LEU A 4 -4.07 3.84 10.17
N ILE A 5 -2.92 4.23 10.71
CA ILE A 5 -2.75 5.49 11.48
C ILE A 5 -3.06 6.70 10.59
N VAL A 6 -2.47 6.74 9.39
CA VAL A 6 -2.63 7.87 8.47
C VAL A 6 -4.07 8.00 7.98
N ASN A 7 -4.70 6.90 7.59
CA ASN A 7 -6.02 6.92 6.96
C ASN A 7 -7.17 6.75 7.96
N GLY A 8 -6.90 6.36 9.20
CA GLY A 8 -7.89 5.96 10.20
C GLY A 8 -8.66 4.67 9.85
N ARG A 9 -8.31 4.00 8.75
CA ARG A 9 -8.98 2.78 8.27
C ARG A 9 -8.03 1.83 7.57
N ALA A 10 -8.38 0.56 7.56
CA ALA A 10 -7.64 -0.45 6.80
C ALA A 10 -7.70 -0.16 5.28
N PRO A 11 -6.64 -0.48 4.52
CA PRO A 11 -6.67 -0.44 3.07
C PRO A 11 -7.81 -1.29 2.46
N PRO A 12 -8.28 -0.97 1.25
CA PRO A 12 -9.26 -1.81 0.55
C PRO A 12 -8.79 -3.25 0.41
N GLY A 13 -9.71 -4.21 0.57
CA GLY A 13 -9.41 -5.64 0.47
C GLY A 13 -8.84 -6.28 1.74
N ILE A 14 -8.66 -5.50 2.82
CA ILE A 14 -8.30 -6.02 4.15
C ILE A 14 -9.55 -6.00 5.03
N ARG A 15 -9.78 -7.08 5.80
CA ARG A 15 -10.87 -7.14 6.78
C ARG A 15 -10.74 -6.01 7.81
N ASN A 16 -11.85 -5.61 8.42
CA ASN A 16 -11.81 -4.72 9.57
C ASN A 16 -10.96 -5.35 10.67
N LEU A 17 -10.05 -4.56 11.23
CA LEU A 17 -9.14 -5.01 12.27
C LEU A 17 -9.86 -4.91 13.62
N GLU A 18 -9.93 -6.02 14.34
CA GLU A 18 -10.49 -6.07 15.69
C GLU A 18 -9.42 -5.66 16.72
N ALA A 19 -9.83 -5.41 17.97
CA ALA A 19 -8.91 -5.00 19.02
C ALA A 19 -7.68 -5.95 19.18
N PRO A 20 -7.82 -7.29 19.13
CA PRO A 20 -6.67 -8.19 19.17
C PRO A 20 -5.74 -8.06 17.96
N ASP A 21 -6.28 -7.77 16.78
CA ASP A 21 -5.46 -7.54 15.58
C ASP A 21 -4.63 -6.25 15.75
N ILE A 22 -5.22 -5.21 16.35
CA ILE A 22 -4.54 -3.94 16.64
C ILE A 22 -3.40 -4.12 17.64
N GLU A 23 -3.64 -4.87 18.73
CA GLU A 23 -2.62 -5.17 19.72
C GLU A 23 -1.46 -5.97 19.12
N ALA A 24 -1.75 -6.99 18.32
CA ALA A 24 -0.72 -7.76 17.61
C ALA A 24 0.12 -6.89 16.66
N LEU A 25 -0.50 -5.88 16.03
CA LEU A 25 0.21 -4.91 15.20
C LEU A 25 1.12 -3.99 16.02
N ASP A 26 0.70 -3.57 17.21
CA ASP A 26 1.53 -2.77 18.11
C ASP A 26 2.75 -3.55 18.61
N GLU A 27 2.56 -4.80 19.02
CA GLU A 27 3.65 -5.69 19.42
C GLU A 27 4.66 -5.88 18.27
N TYR A 28 4.16 -6.06 17.05
CA TYR A 28 5.01 -6.15 15.86
C TYR A 28 5.80 -4.86 15.63
N ILE A 29 5.14 -3.69 15.68
CA ILE A 29 5.78 -2.37 15.53
C ILE A 29 6.87 -2.14 16.59
N GLN A 30 6.59 -2.53 17.84
CA GLN A 30 7.52 -2.42 18.95
C GLN A 30 8.76 -3.29 18.70
N ARG A 31 8.60 -4.53 18.23
CA ARG A 31 9.73 -5.40 17.85
C ARG A 31 10.54 -4.83 16.70
N CYS A 32 9.89 -4.18 15.74
CA CYS A 32 10.55 -3.54 14.61
C CYS A 32 11.23 -2.21 14.95
N LYS A 33 11.12 -1.72 16.19
CA LYS A 33 11.68 -0.43 16.65
C LYS A 33 11.26 0.74 15.76
N LEU A 34 10.04 0.71 15.23
CA LEU A 34 9.54 1.80 14.38
C LEU A 34 9.17 3.04 15.20
N GLY A 35 9.25 3.00 16.54
CA GLY A 35 9.05 4.17 17.39
C GLY A 35 7.58 4.33 17.84
N PRO A 36 7.08 5.57 17.96
CA PRO A 36 5.77 5.84 18.56
C PRO A 36 4.56 5.58 17.63
N PHE A 37 4.77 5.05 16.42
CA PHE A 37 3.71 4.86 15.41
C PHE A 37 2.85 3.62 15.69
N ARG A 38 2.15 3.64 16.83
CA ARG A 38 1.28 2.56 17.31
C ARG A 38 -0.17 2.81 16.86
N PRO A 39 -0.81 1.87 16.13
CA PRO A 39 -2.24 1.92 15.86
C PRO A 39 -3.14 2.15 17.07
N SER A 40 -2.87 1.53 18.23
CA SER A 40 -3.69 1.76 19.44
C SER A 40 -3.70 3.22 19.86
N LEU A 41 -2.54 3.88 19.86
CA LEU A 41 -2.43 5.30 20.20
C LEU A 41 -3.25 6.17 19.25
N ALA A 42 -3.18 5.90 17.95
CA ALA A 42 -3.96 6.64 16.96
C ALA A 42 -5.48 6.43 17.16
N MET A 43 -5.91 5.23 17.52
CA MET A 43 -7.31 4.93 17.84
C MET A 43 -7.77 5.61 19.13
N ALA A 44 -6.93 5.61 20.18
CA ALA A 44 -7.21 6.30 21.43
C ALA A 44 -7.42 7.81 21.21
N LEU A 45 -6.47 8.47 20.52
CA LEU A 45 -6.59 9.89 20.16
C LEU A 45 -7.83 10.18 19.31
N ALA A 46 -8.16 9.30 18.34
CA ALA A 46 -9.37 9.46 17.55
C ALA A 46 -10.65 9.33 18.38
N GLN A 47 -10.66 8.44 19.39
CA GLN A 47 -11.77 8.27 20.31
C GLN A 47 -11.89 9.46 21.27
N GLU A 48 -10.77 10.01 21.74
CA GLU A 48 -10.73 11.23 22.55
C GLU A 48 -11.31 12.43 21.79
N VAL A 49 -10.93 12.62 20.51
CA VAL A 49 -11.54 13.65 19.65
C VAL A 49 -13.05 13.48 19.53
N ALA A 50 -13.52 12.23 19.36
CA ALA A 50 -14.95 11.94 19.22
C ALA A 50 -15.73 12.16 20.53
N ASN A 51 -15.12 11.84 21.68
CA ASN A 51 -15.77 11.86 23.00
C ASN A 51 -15.53 13.14 23.80
N ALA A 52 -14.67 14.06 23.32
CA ALA A 52 -14.31 15.28 24.04
C ALA A 52 -15.54 16.10 24.47
N ALA A 53 -15.57 16.51 25.73
CA ALA A 53 -16.68 17.24 26.33
C ALA A 53 -16.66 18.73 25.94
N SER A 54 -15.46 19.29 25.80
CA SER A 54 -15.25 20.67 25.39
C SER A 54 -14.65 20.80 23.99
N ALA A 55 -14.79 21.99 23.40
CA ALA A 55 -14.14 22.30 22.12
C ALA A 55 -12.60 22.37 22.25
N GLU A 56 -12.10 22.79 23.41
CA GLU A 56 -10.67 22.88 23.69
C GLU A 56 -10.02 21.49 23.79
N GLU A 57 -10.62 20.58 24.56
CA GLU A 57 -10.18 19.18 24.64
C GLU A 57 -10.16 18.51 23.25
N ARG A 58 -11.21 18.75 22.45
CA ARG A 58 -11.29 18.22 21.09
C ARG A 58 -10.18 18.76 20.21
N ALA A 59 -9.87 20.06 20.31
CA ALA A 59 -8.82 20.70 19.54
C ALA A 59 -7.43 20.16 19.91
N CYS A 60 -7.15 19.99 21.21
CA CYS A 60 -5.89 19.41 21.69
C CYS A 60 -5.70 17.97 21.21
N ALA A 61 -6.70 17.09 21.40
CA ALA A 61 -6.60 15.70 20.95
C ALA A 61 -6.49 15.59 19.41
N ALA A 62 -7.17 16.47 18.67
CA ALA A 62 -7.08 16.51 17.21
C ALA A 62 -5.69 16.95 16.75
N GLN A 63 -5.10 17.93 17.43
CA GLN A 63 -3.74 18.40 17.15
C GLN A 63 -2.72 17.27 17.38
N GLU A 64 -2.82 16.52 18.47
CA GLU A 64 -1.94 15.38 18.74
C GLU A 64 -2.10 14.26 17.70
N LEU A 65 -3.35 13.94 17.32
CA LEU A 65 -3.62 12.96 16.27
C LEU A 65 -3.01 13.39 14.92
N ASP A 66 -3.10 14.67 14.58
CA ASP A 66 -2.55 15.21 13.34
C ASP A 66 -1.02 15.22 13.34
N GLN A 67 -0.39 15.54 14.49
CA GLN A 67 1.06 15.42 14.65
C GLN A 67 1.51 13.96 14.44
N LEU A 68 0.83 13.00 15.08
CA LEU A 68 1.12 11.58 14.92
C LEU A 68 0.98 11.14 13.46
N ARG A 69 -0.09 11.55 12.78
CA ARG A 69 -0.32 11.26 11.35
C ARG A 69 0.74 11.87 10.45
N SER A 70 1.14 13.12 10.71
CA SER A 70 2.17 13.82 9.94
C SER A 70 3.53 13.13 10.05
N ALA A 71 3.93 12.79 11.28
CA ALA A 71 5.15 12.04 11.53
C ALA A 71 5.10 10.64 10.88
N THR A 72 3.96 9.95 10.98
CA THR A 72 3.75 8.64 10.34
C THR A 72 3.86 8.71 8.81
N ARG A 73 3.32 9.76 8.17
CA ARG A 73 3.46 9.98 6.72
C ARG A 73 4.92 10.14 6.32
N SER A 74 5.69 10.91 7.10
CA SER A 74 7.12 11.12 6.85
C SER A 74 7.89 9.80 6.92
N GLU A 75 7.64 8.97 7.92
CA GLU A 75 8.28 7.65 8.03
C GLU A 75 7.84 6.67 6.94
N LEU A 76 6.55 6.66 6.57
CA LEU A 76 6.07 5.87 5.43
C LEU A 76 6.80 6.24 4.14
N CYS A 77 7.00 7.54 3.89
CA CYS A 77 7.72 8.02 2.72
C CYS A 77 9.17 7.51 2.73
N LYS A 78 9.86 7.58 3.87
CA LYS A 78 11.22 7.03 4.03
C LYS A 78 11.27 5.53 3.77
N LEU A 79 10.35 4.76 4.36
CA LEU A 79 10.30 3.30 4.20
C LEU A 79 10.03 2.91 2.75
N LYS A 80 9.08 3.60 2.09
CA LYS A 80 8.81 3.40 0.66
C LYS A 80 10.05 3.66 -0.18
N HIS A 81 10.73 4.79 0.04
CA HIS A 81 11.96 5.11 -0.68
C HIS A 81 13.06 4.04 -0.47
N ILE A 82 13.23 3.53 0.74
CA ILE A 82 14.18 2.44 1.03
C ILE A 82 13.80 1.17 0.26
N GLN A 83 12.52 0.81 0.23
CA GLN A 83 12.03 -0.37 -0.50
C GLN A 83 12.25 -0.23 -2.00
N ASP A 84 11.89 0.92 -2.57
CA ASP A 84 12.08 1.22 -3.99
C ASP A 84 13.57 1.12 -4.39
N ASN A 85 14.46 1.70 -3.58
CA ASN A 85 15.91 1.59 -3.79
C ASN A 85 16.42 0.15 -3.73
N ARG A 86 15.95 -0.66 -2.77
CA ARG A 86 16.34 -2.07 -2.66
C ARG A 86 15.87 -2.85 -3.88
N PHE A 87 14.63 -2.61 -4.31
CA PHE A 87 14.06 -3.25 -5.48
C PHE A 87 14.83 -2.91 -6.75
N ALA A 88 15.16 -1.63 -6.97
CA ALA A 88 15.98 -1.20 -8.09
C ALA A 88 17.37 -1.88 -8.11
N LYS A 89 18.02 -1.99 -6.94
CA LYS A 89 19.31 -2.70 -6.81
C LYS A 89 19.20 -4.19 -7.14
N MET A 90 18.12 -4.85 -6.73
CA MET A 90 17.89 -6.26 -7.06
C MET A 90 17.70 -6.47 -8.57
N GLN A 91 16.96 -5.58 -9.22
CA GLN A 91 16.78 -5.63 -10.68
C GLN A 91 18.09 -5.40 -11.43
N ALA A 92 18.86 -4.37 -11.06
CA ALA A 92 20.15 -4.10 -11.66
C ALA A 92 21.11 -5.30 -11.50
N LYS A 93 21.12 -5.92 -10.32
CA LYS A 93 21.92 -7.12 -10.07
C LYS A 93 21.48 -8.29 -10.95
N ALA A 94 20.17 -8.53 -11.07
CA ALA A 94 19.63 -9.60 -11.91
C ALA A 94 20.07 -9.44 -13.37
N LEU A 95 19.97 -8.23 -13.91
CA LEU A 95 20.41 -7.91 -15.28
C LEU A 95 21.93 -8.06 -15.47
N SER A 96 22.74 -7.65 -14.49
CA SER A 96 24.20 -7.81 -14.56
C SER A 96 24.68 -9.26 -14.38
N SER A 97 23.85 -10.11 -13.76
CA SER A 97 24.18 -11.50 -13.45
C SER A 97 23.81 -12.50 -14.55
N CYS A 98 23.16 -12.06 -15.62
CA CYS A 98 22.99 -12.91 -16.79
C CYS A 98 24.38 -13.20 -17.37
N PRO A 99 24.86 -14.47 -17.31
CA PRO A 99 26.09 -14.79 -18.02
C PRO A 99 25.86 -14.40 -19.47
N ALA A 100 26.74 -13.55 -20.01
CA ALA A 100 26.75 -13.26 -21.44
C ALA A 100 26.61 -14.59 -22.17
N PRO A 101 25.76 -14.70 -23.22
CA PRO A 101 25.57 -15.96 -23.92
C PRO A 101 26.94 -16.46 -24.32
N THR A 102 27.46 -17.42 -23.54
CA THR A 102 28.66 -18.16 -23.89
C THR A 102 28.31 -18.71 -25.24
N LYS A 103 29.10 -18.36 -26.26
CA LYS A 103 29.03 -18.96 -27.59
C LYS A 103 28.81 -20.45 -27.40
N MET A 104 27.54 -20.88 -27.43
CA MET A 104 27.24 -22.27 -27.63
C MET A 104 27.63 -22.42 -29.07
N GLU A 105 28.84 -22.95 -29.28
CA GLU A 105 29.18 -23.56 -30.54
C GLU A 105 27.95 -24.36 -30.98
N LEU A 106 27.56 -24.07 -32.21
CA LEU A 106 26.43 -24.63 -32.92
C LEU A 106 26.71 -26.13 -33.15
N SER A 107 26.77 -26.92 -32.08
CA SER A 107 26.88 -28.37 -32.12
C SER A 107 25.49 -28.92 -32.43
N SER A 108 25.14 -28.90 -33.72
CA SER A 108 24.35 -29.89 -34.43
C SER A 108 23.49 -30.79 -33.53
N CYS A 109 22.30 -30.33 -33.15
CA CYS A 109 21.25 -31.23 -32.69
C CYS A 109 20.56 -31.85 -33.93
N PRO A 110 20.42 -33.18 -34.01
CA PRO A 110 19.72 -33.85 -35.11
C PRO A 110 18.23 -33.52 -35.09
N ALA A 111 17.65 -33.48 -36.30
CA ALA A 111 16.29 -33.07 -36.59
C ALA A 111 15.22 -33.77 -35.71
N PRO A 112 14.18 -33.05 -35.25
CA PRO A 112 13.06 -33.67 -34.56
C PRO A 112 12.23 -34.50 -35.56
N THR A 113 12.17 -35.81 -35.33
CA THR A 113 11.22 -36.67 -36.03
C THR A 113 9.83 -36.42 -35.46
N ASN A 114 8.97 -35.92 -36.34
CA ASN A 114 7.55 -35.68 -36.15
C ASN A 114 6.85 -36.97 -35.68
N LYS A 115 6.48 -37.04 -34.39
CA LYS A 115 5.52 -38.02 -33.89
C LYS A 115 4.30 -37.28 -33.36
N GLN A 116 3.31 -37.26 -34.23
CA GLN A 116 1.92 -36.85 -34.05
C GLN A 116 1.29 -37.54 -32.81
N PRO A 117 0.78 -36.79 -31.82
CA PRO A 117 -0.02 -37.38 -30.75
C PRO A 117 -1.43 -37.69 -31.25
N GLN A 118 -1.79 -38.98 -31.20
CA GLN A 118 -3.15 -39.45 -31.43
C GLN A 118 -4.10 -39.02 -30.31
N ALA A 119 -5.31 -38.65 -30.75
CA ALA A 119 -6.44 -38.27 -29.93
C ALA A 119 -6.99 -39.41 -29.05
N ARG A 120 -7.23 -39.13 -27.77
CA ARG A 120 -8.32 -39.67 -26.92
C ARG A 120 -8.68 -38.52 -25.96
N GLY A 121 -9.86 -37.92 -25.96
CA GLY A 121 -11.18 -38.53 -25.95
C GLY A 121 -11.63 -38.62 -24.49
N GLY A 122 -12.41 -37.64 -24.00
CA GLY A 122 -12.93 -37.66 -22.63
C GLY A 122 -13.45 -36.30 -22.15
N LEU A 123 -14.65 -35.94 -22.60
CA LEU A 123 -15.39 -34.74 -22.22
C LEU A 123 -16.42 -35.09 -21.13
N PRO A 124 -16.32 -34.57 -19.89
CA PRO A 124 -17.50 -34.34 -19.07
C PRO A 124 -17.90 -32.87 -19.17
N LYS A 125 -19.10 -32.65 -19.71
CA LYS A 125 -19.80 -31.37 -19.73
C LYS A 125 -20.39 -31.12 -18.34
N GLU A 126 -19.89 -30.17 -17.58
CA GLU A 126 -20.70 -29.41 -16.61
C GLU A 126 -20.17 -27.97 -16.55
N GLY A 127 -21.11 -27.03 -16.59
CA GLY A 127 -20.88 -25.63 -16.96
C GLY A 127 -20.14 -24.83 -15.91
N ALA A 128 -18.88 -24.53 -16.20
CA ALA A 128 -18.16 -23.44 -15.56
C ALA A 128 -18.12 -22.27 -16.55
N THR A 129 -19.00 -21.29 -16.35
CA THR A 129 -18.93 -20.00 -17.05
C THR A 129 -17.65 -19.29 -16.61
N LEU A 130 -16.57 -19.52 -17.36
CA LEU A 130 -15.31 -18.83 -17.19
C LEU A 130 -15.48 -17.40 -17.73
N VAL A 131 -15.89 -16.48 -16.87
CA VAL A 131 -15.87 -15.04 -17.14
C VAL A 131 -14.41 -14.58 -17.20
N PHE A 132 -13.89 -14.44 -18.42
CA PHE A 132 -12.63 -13.74 -18.67
C PHE A 132 -12.80 -12.26 -18.30
N PHE A 133 -12.27 -11.88 -17.13
CA PHE A 133 -12.07 -10.48 -16.79
C PHE A 133 -10.87 -9.95 -17.59
N HIS A 134 -11.15 -9.16 -18.63
CA HIS A 134 -10.12 -8.33 -19.27
C HIS A 134 -9.70 -7.21 -18.30
N PRO A 135 -8.41 -7.09 -17.94
CA PRO A 135 -7.91 -5.90 -17.27
C PRO A 135 -7.89 -4.75 -18.30
N GLY A 136 -8.97 -3.98 -18.37
CA GLY A 136 -9.06 -2.83 -19.27
C GLY A 136 -10.46 -2.29 -19.53
N SER A 137 -11.52 -3.04 -19.23
CA SER A 137 -12.90 -2.58 -19.46
C SER A 137 -13.50 -2.01 -18.19
N ILE A 138 -13.26 -0.72 -17.94
CA ILE A 138 -14.04 0.07 -16.98
C ILE A 138 -15.39 0.37 -17.65
N PRO A 139 -16.54 -0.06 -17.10
CA PRO A 139 -17.84 0.38 -17.59
C PRO A 139 -17.99 1.89 -17.33
N SER A 140 -17.90 2.66 -18.42
CA SER A 140 -18.20 4.08 -18.48
C SER A 140 -19.72 4.28 -18.48
N SER A 141 -20.34 4.26 -17.31
CA SER A 141 -21.62 4.95 -17.07
C SER A 141 -21.91 5.04 -15.58
N VAL A 142 -21.25 5.97 -14.90
CA VAL A 142 -21.74 6.51 -13.63
C VAL A 142 -21.99 8.00 -13.87
N PRO A 143 -23.21 8.51 -13.64
CA PRO A 143 -23.54 9.91 -13.88
C PRO A 143 -22.69 10.85 -13.00
N PRO A 144 -22.29 12.03 -13.49
CA PRO A 144 -21.47 12.96 -12.74
C PRO A 144 -22.36 13.75 -11.77
N GLU A 145 -22.67 13.18 -10.61
CA GLU A 145 -23.22 13.93 -9.49
C GLU A 145 -22.17 14.12 -8.38
N SER A 146 -21.49 15.26 -8.45
CA SER A 146 -21.00 16.03 -7.31
C SER A 146 -19.96 15.41 -6.36
N TYR A 147 -18.87 14.85 -6.89
CA TYR A 147 -17.62 14.85 -6.11
C TYR A 147 -16.93 16.20 -6.28
N HIS A 148 -17.31 17.17 -5.44
CA HIS A 148 -16.39 18.24 -5.03
C HIS A 148 -15.24 17.59 -4.24
N ALA A 149 -14.34 16.92 -4.95
CA ALA A 149 -13.01 16.61 -4.45
C ALA A 149 -12.28 17.95 -4.33
N LYS A 150 -12.38 18.59 -3.15
CA LYS A 150 -11.35 19.51 -2.71
C LYS A 150 -10.05 18.71 -2.72
N MET A 151 -9.25 18.91 -3.76
CA MET A 151 -7.81 18.72 -3.70
C MET A 151 -7.35 19.34 -2.39
N TRP A 152 -6.88 18.50 -1.47
CA TRP A 152 -6.14 18.98 -0.31
C TRP A 152 -4.83 19.52 -0.88
N PRO A 153 -4.55 20.82 -0.78
CA PRO A 153 -3.22 21.30 -1.14
C PRO A 153 -2.23 20.62 -0.21
N ASP A 154 -1.11 20.13 -0.77
CA ASP A 154 0.08 19.77 -0.02
C ASP A 154 0.47 20.98 0.83
N SER A 155 0.10 20.94 2.11
CA SER A 155 0.37 22.00 3.07
C SER A 155 1.82 21.90 3.52
N ASN A 156 2.74 22.31 2.65
CA ASN A 156 4.15 22.56 2.98
C ASN A 156 4.55 24.04 2.84
N ASP A 157 3.59 24.95 2.71
CA ASP A 157 3.80 26.40 2.89
C ASP A 157 3.36 26.84 4.29
N ILE A 158 4.14 26.47 5.31
CA ILE A 158 4.18 27.26 6.54
C ILE A 158 5.23 28.34 6.31
N GLN A 159 4.80 29.43 5.65
CA GLN A 159 5.53 30.69 5.76
C GLN A 159 5.39 31.16 7.21
N VAL A 160 6.50 31.09 7.95
CA VAL A 160 6.68 31.77 9.23
C VAL A 160 6.73 33.28 8.95
N ILE A 161 5.57 33.91 8.90
CA ILE A 161 5.33 35.35 9.02
C ILE A 161 4.54 35.46 10.33
N GLY A 162 4.89 36.19 11.37
CA GLY A 162 5.92 37.16 11.68
C GLY A 162 5.48 37.86 12.97
N MET A 163 6.35 38.70 13.51
CA MET A 163 6.04 39.78 14.48
C MET A 163 5.73 39.40 15.94
N LEU A 164 6.80 39.37 16.74
CA LEU A 164 6.79 40.03 18.04
C LEU A 164 7.66 41.29 17.91
N HIS A 165 6.99 42.44 17.79
CA HIS A 165 7.59 43.74 18.10
C HIS A 165 7.56 43.92 19.62
N LEU A 166 8.62 44.58 20.10
CA LEU A 166 8.86 45.17 21.42
C LEU A 166 7.62 45.59 22.22
#